data_AF-A0A7L5RSQ5-F1
#
_entry.id   AF-A0A7L5RSQ5-F1
#
_cell.length_a   1.000
_cell.length_b   1.000
_cell.length_c   1.000
_cell.angle_alpha   90.00
_cell.angle_beta   90.00
_cell.angle_gamma   90.00
#
_symmetry.space_group_name_H-M   'P 1'
#
loop_
_entity.id
_entity.type
_entity.pdbx_description
1 polymer ?
#
loop_
_entity_poly.entity_id
_entity_poly.type
_entity_poly.pdbx_seq_one_letter_code
_entity_poly.pdbx_strand_id
1 'polypeptide(L)' 'MEPEVFEEWMMIILVGGLVLFMAFIVWDLAKKSKAGRYGTLVLFFALGLGVLGFIIKSIVIGSLEGV' A
#
# COMPACT_ATOMS: atom_id res chain seq x y z
N MET A 1 11.54 24.58 -6.96
CA MET A 1 11.43 23.33 -6.19
C MET A 1 12.67 22.55 -6.54
N GLU A 2 13.50 22.26 -5.54
CA GLU A 2 14.69 21.43 -5.76
C GLU A 2 14.23 20.06 -6.31
N PRO A 3 14.97 19.46 -7.25
CA PRO A 3 14.56 18.22 -7.91
C PRO A 3 14.34 17.06 -6.92
N GLU A 4 15.10 17.03 -5.83
CA GLU A 4 15.02 16.00 -4.78
C GLU A 4 13.65 15.96 -4.11
N VAL A 5 13.10 17.13 -3.75
CA VAL A 5 11.77 17.23 -3.13
C VAL A 5 10.70 16.80 -4.13
N PHE A 6 10.85 17.17 -5.41
CA PHE A 6 9.92 16.74 -6.45
C PHE A 6 9.90 15.22 -6.62
N GLU A 7 11.06 14.58 -6.63
CA GLU A 7 11.18 13.13 -6.71
C GLU A 7 10.52 12.43 -5.51
N GLU A 8 10.73 12.93 -4.29
CA GLU A 8 10.13 12.38 -3.08
C GLU A 8 8.59 12.43 -3.13
N TRP A 9 8.01 13.59 -3.47
CA TRP A 9 6.57 13.75 -3.59
C TRP A 9 5.98 12.85 -4.68
N MET A 10 6.65 12.75 -5.83
CA MET A 10 6.19 11.89 -6.92
C MET A 10 6.23 10.40 -6.54
N MET A 11 7.26 9.96 -5.83
CA MET A 11 7.36 8.59 -5.33
C MET A 11 6.23 8.27 -4.36
N ILE A 12 5.97 9.15 -3.38
CA ILE A 12 4.89 8.95 -2.41
C ILE A 12 3.53 8.89 -3.11
N ILE A 13 3.26 9.83 -4.01
CA ILE A 13 1.95 9.95 -4.68
C ILE A 13 1.71 8.78 -5.63
N LEU A 14 2.67 8.44 -6.50
CA LEU A 14 2.50 7.39 -7.50
C LEU A 14 2.42 6.00 -6.85
N VAL A 15 3.29 5.72 -5.88
CA VAL A 15 3.28 4.44 -5.16
C VAL A 15 2.02 4.34 -4.31
N GLY A 16 1.64 5.40 -3.59
CA GLY A 16 0.39 5.44 -2.82
C GLY A 16 -0.84 5.25 -3.70
N GLY A 17 -0.87 5.87 -4.88
CA GLY A 17 -1.91 5.70 -5.89
C GLY A 17 -1.99 4.26 -6.40
N LEU A 18 -0.85 3.62 -6.67
CA LEU A 18 -0.78 2.20 -7.07
C LEU A 18 -1.32 1.28 -5.97
N VAL A 19 -0.99 1.53 -4.70
CA VAL A 19 -1.51 0.77 -3.57
C VAL A 19 -3.03 0.89 -3.44
N LEU A 20 -3.57 2.10 -3.63
CA LEU A 20 -5.02 2.33 -3.68
C LEU A 20 -5.68 1.57 -4.83
N PHE A 21 -5.04 1.56 -6.01
CA PHE A 21 -5.54 0.80 -7.15
C PHE A 21 -5.53 -0.71 -6.90
N MET A 22 -4.49 -1.23 -6.24
CA MET A 22 -4.46 -2.63 -5.80
C MET A 22 -5.58 -2.95 -4.81
N ALA A 23 -5.87 -2.06 -3.86
CA ALA A 23 -7.00 -2.23 -2.93
C ALA A 23 -8.35 -2.26 -3.66
N PHE A 24 -8.53 -1.40 -4.67
CA PHE A 24 -9.72 -1.40 -5.52
C PHE A 24 -9.86 -2.72 -6.30
N ILE A 25 -8.78 -3.23 -6.90
CA ILE A 25 -8.76 -4.51 -7.61
C ILE A 25 -9.13 -5.66 -6.67
N VAL A 26 -8.56 -5.71 -5.47
CA VAL A 26 -8.85 -6.78 -4.50
C VAL A 26 -10.30 -6.75 -4.05
N TRP A 27 -10.88 -5.55 -3.88
CA TRP A 27 -12.30 -5.39 -3.58
C TRP A 27 -13.20 -5.87 -4.72
N ASP A 28 -12.89 -5.50 -5.97
CA ASP A 28 -13.62 -5.96 -7.15
C ASP A 28 -13.49 -7.48 -7.33
N LEU A 29 -12.29 -8.03 -7.11
CA LEU A 29 -12.02 -9.47 -7.18
C LEU A 29 -12.78 -10.24 -6.10
N ALA A 30 -12.80 -9.76 -4.85
CA ALA A 30 -13.54 -10.39 -3.77
C ALA A 30 -15.04 -10.49 -4.11
N LYS A 31 -15.61 -9.44 -4.73
CA LYS A 31 -17.00 -9.45 -5.21
C LYS A 31 -17.21 -10.42 -6.38
N LYS A 32 -16.35 -10.37 -7.40
CA LYS A 32 -16.46 -11.21 -8.61
C LYS A 32 -16.25 -12.70 -8.32
N SER A 33 -15.31 -13.02 -7.42
CA SER A 33 -15.00 -14.40 -7.04
C SER A 33 -16.02 -15.00 -6.06
N LYS A 34 -17.10 -14.28 -5.70
CA LYS A 34 -18.03 -14.66 -4.63
C LYS A 34 -17.28 -15.06 -3.35
N ALA A 35 -16.19 -14.35 -3.05
CA ALA A 35 -15.45 -14.59 -1.83
C ALA A 35 -16.43 -14.38 -0.67
N GLY A 36 -16.72 -15.46 0.07
CA GLY A 36 -17.56 -15.37 1.25
C GLY A 36 -16.94 -14.42 2.28
N ARG A 37 -17.64 -14.16 3.38
CA ARG A 37 -17.18 -13.26 4.44
C ARG A 37 -15.74 -13.54 4.90
N TYR A 38 -15.35 -14.81 4.98
CA TYR A 38 -13.99 -15.23 5.30
C TYR A 38 -12.97 -14.96 4.19
N GLY A 39 -13.34 -15.18 2.93
CA GLY A 39 -12.45 -14.96 1.78
C GLY A 39 -12.12 -13.47 1.60
N THR A 40 -13.11 -12.61 1.72
CA THR A 40 -12.90 -11.14 1.68
C THR A 40 -12.04 -10.67 2.85
N LEU A 41 -12.24 -11.23 4.05
CA LEU A 41 -11.40 -10.93 5.22
C LEU A 41 -9.93 -11.31 4.98
N VAL A 42 -9.66 -12.51 4.46
CA VAL A 42 -8.28 -12.95 4.18
C VAL A 42 -7.65 -12.13 3.06
N LEU A 43 -8.40 -11.80 2.01
CA LEU A 43 -7.92 -10.94 0.91
C LEU A 43 -7.54 -9.54 1.40
N PHE A 44 -8.38 -8.95 2.25
CA PHE A 44 -8.09 -7.65 2.87
C PHE A 44 -6.97 -7.73 3.89
N PHE A 45 -6.86 -8.83 4.63
CA PHE A 45 -5.78 -9.03 5.59
C PHE A 45 -4.44 -9.20 4.88
N ALA A 46 -4.38 -9.98 3.80
CA ALA A 46 -3.15 -10.15 3.00
C ALA A 46 -2.69 -8.82 2.38
N LEU A 47 -3.62 -8.06 1.80
CA LEU A 47 -3.31 -6.72 1.28
C LEU A 47 -2.88 -5.77 2.40
N GLY A 48 -3.62 -5.77 3.51
CA GLY A 48 -3.31 -4.99 4.70
C GLY A 48 -1.93 -5.29 5.25
N LEU A 49 -1.53 -6.56 5.37
CA LEU A 49 -0.19 -6.98 5.78
C LEU A 49 0.90 -6.47 4.82
N GLY A 50 0.65 -6.52 3.50
CA GLY A 50 1.59 -5.99 2.52
C GLY A 50 1.81 -4.48 2.66
N VAL A 51 0.73 -3.72 2.80
CA VAL A 51 0.80 -2.25 3.02
C VAL A 51 1.40 -1.93 4.38
N LEU A 52 1.05 -2.68 5.43
CA LEU A 52 1.59 -2.52 6.76
C LEU A 52 3.12 -2.76 6.77
N GLY A 53 3.58 -3.80 6.09
CA GLY A 53 5.01 -4.08 5.93
C GLY A 53 5.75 -2.96 5.19
N PHE A 54 5.13 -2.38 4.16
CA PHE A 54 5.67 -1.22 3.46
C PHE A 54 5.81 -0.01 4.37
N ILE A 55 4.79 0.29 5.18
CA ILE A 55 4.81 1.41 6.14
C ILE A 55 5.87 1.18 7.22
N ILE A 56 5.92 -0.02 7.82
CA ILE A 56 6.90 -0.36 8.85
C ILE A 56 8.32 -0.21 8.27
N LYS A 57 8.58 -0.72 7.06
CA LYS A 57 9.86 -0.53 6.38
C LYS A 57 10.22 0.96 6.26
N SER A 58 9.30 1.80 5.80
CA SER A 58 9.55 3.23 5.63
C SER A 58 9.87 3.92 6.96
N ILE A 59 9.15 3.58 8.03
CA ILE A 59 9.41 4.12 9.38
C ILE A 59 10.76 3.64 9.91
N VAL A 60 11.07 2.35 9.75
CA VAL A 60 12.33 1.77 10.21
C VAL A 60 13.51 2.41 9.48
N ILE A 61 13.43 2.57 8.17
CA ILE A 61 14.46 3.24 7.37
C ILE A 61 14.61 4.69 7.83
N GLY A 62 13.52 5.46 7.92
CA GLY A 62 13.59 6.84 8.40
C GLY A 62 14.15 6.97 9.83
N SER A 63 13.88 5.98 10.70
CA SER A 63 14.41 5.95 12.06
C SER A 63 15.89 5.54 12.13
N LEU A 64 16.35 4.69 11.21
CA LEU A 64 17.75 4.26 11.11
C LEU A 64 18.60 5.33 10.41
N GLU A 65 18.02 6.05 9.46
CA GLU A 65 18.66 7.16 8.75
C GLU A 65 18.71 8.43 9.61
N GLY A 66 17.88 8.52 10.67
CA GLY A 66 17.99 9.55 11.71
C GLY A 66 17.36 10.91 11.38
N VAL A 67 16.52 10.96 10.33
CA VAL A 67 16.24 12.14 9.49
C VAL A 67 17.40 12.45 8.55
#